data_AF-A0A7S2KZT4-F1
#
_entry.id   AF-A0A7S2KZT4-F1
#
_cell.length_a   1.000
_cell.length_b   1.000
_cell.length_c   1.000
_cell.angle_alpha   90.00
_cell.angle_beta   90.00
_cell.angle_gamma   90.00
#
_symmetry.space_group_name_H-M   'P 1'
#
loop_
_entity.id
_entity.type
_entity.pdbx_description
1 polymer ?
#
loop_
_entity_poly.entity_id
_entity_poly.type
_entity_poly.pdbx_seq_one_letter_code
_entity_poly.pdbx_strand_id
1 'polypeptide(L)'
;LIILYDSNEVTLDKMAEYTQSEDIMKRYDAYGFETYEIDGHDLAVVEETIAAAKASDNGKPKFIKCNTIIGKGMEETEGTNAAHGEAGVPYVGKAKASIGLPDSGWYVS
;
A
#
# COMPACT_ATOMS: atom_id res chain seq x y z
N LEU A 1 19.67 0.32 0.65
CA LEU A 1 18.45 -0.47 0.41
C LEU A 1 17.28 0.23 1.08
N ILE A 2 16.18 0.45 0.37
CA ILE A 2 14.93 0.99 0.92
C ILE A 2 13.82 0.01 0.54
N ILE A 3 13.08 -0.49 1.53
CA ILE A 3 11.91 -1.35 1.35
C ILE A 3 10.66 -0.50 1.56
N LEU A 4 9.72 -0.60 0.62
CA LEU A 4 8.35 -0.11 0.81
C LEU A 4 7.47 -1.33 1.05
N TYR A 5 6.89 -1.41 2.24
CA TYR A 5 6.00 -2.49 2.66
C TYR A 5 4.56 -2.01 2.55
N ASP A 6 3.78 -2.62 1.67
CA ASP A 6 2.35 -2.35 1.54
C ASP A 6 1.58 -3.00 2.71
N SER A 7 1.20 -2.20 3.69
CA SER A 7 0.41 -2.60 4.85
C SER A 7 -1.06 -2.30 4.59
N ASN A 8 -1.71 -3.16 3.81
CA ASN A 8 -3.12 -3.02 3.44
C ASN A 8 -4.07 -3.86 4.30
N GLU A 9 -3.55 -4.51 5.35
CA GLU A 9 -4.30 -5.33 6.32
C GLU A 9 -5.05 -6.54 5.72
N VAL A 10 -4.67 -7.01 4.53
CA VAL A 10 -5.38 -8.08 3.81
C VAL A 10 -4.42 -9.16 3.30
N THR A 11 -4.90 -10.42 3.29
CA THR A 11 -4.28 -11.56 2.59
C THR A 11 -5.29 -12.19 1.63
N LEU A 12 -4.88 -13.20 0.84
CA LEU A 12 -5.76 -13.86 -0.15
C LEU A 12 -7.10 -14.31 0.46
N ASP A 13 -7.06 -15.04 1.58
CA ASP A 13 -8.25 -15.70 2.13
C ASP A 13 -9.02 -14.82 3.13
N LYS A 14 -8.34 -13.93 3.85
CA LYS A 14 -8.88 -13.15 4.99
C LYS A 14 -8.11 -11.87 5.25
N MET A 15 -8.64 -11.03 6.15
CA MET A 15 -7.88 -9.93 6.76
C MET A 15 -6.60 -10.46 7.42
N ALA A 16 -5.57 -9.63 7.45
CA ALA A 16 -4.24 -9.99 7.92
C ALA A 16 -4.26 -10.51 9.36
N GLU A 17 -5.13 -9.99 10.23
CA GLU A 17 -5.26 -10.41 11.64
C GLU A 17 -5.47 -11.92 11.85
N TYR A 18 -6.02 -12.63 10.85
CA TYR A 18 -6.24 -14.08 10.92
C TYR A 18 -4.96 -14.91 10.71
N THR A 19 -3.93 -14.32 10.10
CA THR A 19 -2.72 -15.03 9.65
C THR A 19 -1.42 -14.33 10.06
N GLN A 20 -1.52 -13.07 10.51
CA GLN A 20 -0.41 -12.21 10.89
C GLN A 20 -0.75 -11.56 12.24
N SER A 21 0.16 -11.68 13.20
CA SER A 21 -0.02 -11.17 14.57
C SER A 21 1.24 -10.52 15.14
N GLU A 22 2.28 -10.38 14.32
CA GLU A 22 3.54 -9.78 14.73
C GLU A 22 3.53 -8.25 14.59
N ASP A 23 4.45 -7.61 15.31
CA ASP A 23 4.78 -6.21 15.12
C ASP A 23 5.91 -6.10 14.08
N ILE A 24 5.53 -5.88 12.82
CA ILE A 24 6.45 -5.81 11.69
C ILE A 24 7.49 -4.68 11.87
N MET A 25 7.08 -3.55 12.46
CA MET A 25 7.95 -2.40 12.68
C MET A 25 9.04 -2.75 13.69
N LYS A 26 8.67 -3.37 14.82
CA LYS A 26 9.65 -3.86 15.81
C LYS A 26 10.55 -4.95 15.26
N ARG A 27 10.02 -5.85 14.41
CA ARG A 27 10.84 -6.90 13.77
C ARG A 27 11.95 -6.30 12.90
N TYR A 28 11.62 -5.30 12.08
CA TYR A 28 12.62 -4.65 11.22
C TYR A 28 13.58 -3.73 11.99
N ASP A 29 13.11 -3.03 13.03
CA ASP A 29 13.99 -2.30 13.94
C ASP A 29 15.01 -3.23 14.63
N ALA A 30 14.56 -4.40 15.11
CA ALA A 30 15.44 -5.42 15.70
C ALA A 30 16.45 -6.01 14.70
N TYR A 31 16.12 -6.04 13.40
CA TYR A 31 17.07 -6.39 12.33
C TYR A 31 18.05 -5.26 11.98
N GLY A 32 17.96 -4.11 12.65
CA GLY A 32 18.85 -2.97 12.47
C GLY A 32 18.44 -2.04 11.32
N PHE A 33 17.19 -2.08 10.87
CA PHE A 33 16.67 -1.12 9.91
C PHE A 33 16.37 0.22 10.60
N GLU A 34 16.43 1.30 9.84
CA GLU A 34 15.74 2.52 10.17
C GLU A 34 14.31 2.43 9.62
N THR A 35 13.32 2.57 10.50
CA THR A 35 11.92 2.29 10.20
C THR A 35 11.10 3.58 10.11
N TYR A 36 10.13 3.61 9.19
CA TYR A 36 9.18 4.69 8.98
C TYR A 36 7.78 4.09 8.83
N GLU A 37 6.76 4.74 9.37
CA GLU A 37 5.36 4.36 9.17
C GLU A 37 4.57 5.57 8.68
N ILE A 38 3.87 5.42 7.57
CA ILE A 38 3.22 6.51 6.85
C ILE A 38 1.85 6.12 6.31
N ASP A 39 1.02 7.12 6.00
CA ASP A 39 -0.12 6.95 5.10
C ASP A 39 0.41 6.78 3.66
N GLY A 40 0.16 5.62 3.05
CA GLY A 40 0.61 5.30 1.71
C GLY A 40 -0.25 5.92 0.60
N HIS A 41 -1.39 6.55 0.93
CA HIS A 41 -2.23 7.29 -0.02
C HIS A 41 -1.92 8.79 -0.06
N ASP A 42 -1.09 9.30 0.85
CA ASP A 42 -0.60 10.67 0.82
C ASP A 42 0.73 10.74 0.06
N LEU A 43 0.66 11.19 -1.20
CA LEU A 43 1.82 11.27 -2.09
C LEU A 43 2.90 12.23 -1.58
N ALA A 44 2.52 13.29 -0.86
CA ALA A 44 3.49 14.23 -0.31
C ALA A 44 4.27 13.55 0.82
N VAL A 45 3.59 12.84 1.72
CA VAL A 45 4.23 12.09 2.81
C VAL A 45 5.13 10.97 2.25
N VAL A 46 4.69 10.28 1.20
CA VAL A 46 5.51 9.26 0.52
C VAL A 46 6.78 9.88 -0.07
N GLU A 47 6.66 11.00 -0.79
CA GLU A 47 7.80 11.70 -1.39
C GLU A 47 8.79 12.17 -0.32
N GLU A 48 8.31 12.85 0.71
CA GLU A 48 9.13 13.37 1.82
C GLU A 48 9.85 12.23 2.56
N THR A 49 9.15 11.13 2.84
CA THR A 49 9.73 9.99 3.57
C THR A 49 10.78 9.27 2.74
N ILE A 50 10.55 9.08 1.44
CA ILE A 50 11.56 8.50 0.54
C ILE A 50 12.78 9.42 0.45
N ALA A 51 12.59 10.75 0.39
CA ALA A 51 13.68 11.71 0.38
C ALA A 51 14.51 11.65 1.68
N ALA A 52 13.85 11.63 2.84
CA ALA A 52 14.49 11.47 4.14
C ALA A 52 15.26 10.14 4.26
N ALA A 53 14.64 9.03 3.85
CA ALA A 53 15.25 7.71 3.85
C ALA A 53 16.50 7.63 2.95
N LYS A 54 16.52 8.35 1.83
CA LYS A 54 17.70 8.47 0.94
C LYS A 54 18.80 9.35 1.54
N ALA A 55 18.43 10.43 2.23
CA ALA A 55 19.38 11.38 2.80
C ALA A 55 20.06 10.85 4.08
N SER A 56 19.41 9.92 4.79
CA SER A 56 19.94 9.35 6.03
C SER A 56 21.20 8.48 5.79
N ASP A 57 22.33 8.95 6.33
CA ASP A 57 23.69 8.40 6.17
C ASP A 57 24.14 7.51 7.35
N ASN A 58 23.22 7.10 8.20
CA ASN A 58 23.48 6.28 9.41
C ASN A 58 23.95 4.83 9.14
N GLY A 59 24.20 4.45 7.88
CA GLY A 59 24.64 3.11 7.49
C GLY A 59 23.59 2.00 7.53
N LYS A 60 22.35 2.28 7.97
CA LYS A 60 21.27 1.30 8.09
C LYS A 60 20.45 1.17 6.80
N PRO A 61 19.95 -0.03 6.45
CA PRO A 61 18.89 -0.15 5.45
C PRO A 61 17.58 0.46 5.96
N LYS A 62 16.66 0.82 5.06
CA LYS A 62 15.43 1.54 5.40
C LYS A 62 14.20 0.67 5.15
N PHE A 63 13.23 0.74 6.06
CA PHE A 63 11.95 0.06 5.95
C PHE A 63 10.82 1.07 6.13
N ILE A 64 9.99 1.24 5.13
CA ILE A 64 8.85 2.17 5.14
C ILE A 64 7.57 1.34 5.07
N LYS A 65 6.82 1.30 6.17
CA LYS A 65 5.47 0.72 6.24
C LYS A 65 4.49 1.74 5.68
N CYS A 66 3.98 1.48 4.48
CA CYS A 66 2.97 2.28 3.82
C CYS A 66 1.60 1.71 4.16
N ASN A 67 0.83 2.39 5.00
CA ASN A 67 -0.54 1.99 5.30
C ASN A 67 -1.43 2.33 4.10
N THR A 68 -1.98 1.31 3.43
CA THR A 68 -2.86 1.51 2.27
C THR A 68 -4.20 0.80 2.46
N ILE A 69 -5.05 0.88 1.45
CA ILE A 69 -6.34 0.21 1.39
C ILE A 69 -6.31 -0.58 0.09
N ILE A 70 -6.43 -1.90 0.18
CA ILE A 70 -6.45 -2.77 -1.00
C ILE A 70 -7.61 -2.37 -1.92
N GLY A 71 -7.40 -2.37 -3.24
CA GLY A 71 -8.44 -2.06 -4.21
C GLY A 71 -8.97 -0.63 -4.16
N LYS A 72 -8.21 0.33 -3.59
CA LYS A 72 -8.60 1.75 -3.48
C LYS A 72 -9.18 2.28 -4.79
N GLY A 73 -10.40 2.81 -4.74
CA GLY A 73 -11.12 3.39 -5.88
C GLY A 73 -12.20 2.48 -6.50
N MET A 74 -12.22 1.19 -6.17
CA MET A 74 -13.31 0.28 -6.55
C MET A 74 -14.16 -0.06 -5.33
N GLU A 75 -15.20 0.73 -5.07
CA GLU A 75 -16.05 0.67 -3.87
C GLU A 75 -16.55 -0.74 -3.52
N GLU A 76 -16.82 -1.58 -4.53
CA GLU A 76 -17.36 -2.92 -4.34
C GLU A 76 -16.39 -3.90 -3.70
N THR A 77 -15.08 -3.66 -3.84
CA THR A 77 -14.03 -4.56 -3.36
C THR A 77 -13.02 -3.89 -2.44
N GLU A 78 -12.97 -2.55 -2.41
CA GLU A 78 -12.04 -1.77 -1.60
C GLU A 78 -12.03 -2.22 -0.13
N GLY A 79 -10.84 -2.43 0.43
CA GLY A 79 -10.67 -2.82 1.82
C GLY A 79 -11.06 -4.27 2.13
N THR A 80 -11.31 -5.11 1.12
CA THR A 80 -11.68 -6.52 1.30
C THR A 80 -10.70 -7.46 0.59
N ASN A 81 -10.67 -8.72 1.02
CA ASN A 81 -9.87 -9.76 0.35
C ASN A 81 -10.37 -10.11 -1.07
N ALA A 82 -11.59 -9.71 -1.44
CA ALA A 82 -12.08 -9.86 -2.82
C ALA A 82 -11.20 -9.09 -3.82
N ALA A 83 -10.67 -7.93 -3.43
CA ALA A 83 -9.77 -7.13 -4.27
C ALA A 83 -8.44 -7.84 -4.61
N HIS A 84 -8.09 -8.94 -3.92
CA HIS A 84 -6.90 -9.72 -4.23
C HIS A 84 -7.08 -10.64 -5.43
N GLY A 85 -8.22 -11.35 -5.50
CA GLY A 85 -8.41 -12.48 -6.41
C GLY A 85 -9.49 -12.26 -7.48
N GLU A 86 -10.36 -11.27 -7.30
CA GLU A 86 -11.46 -11.02 -8.24
C GLU A 86 -11.07 -9.95 -9.26
N ALA A 87 -11.34 -10.21 -10.53
CA ALA A 87 -11.01 -9.28 -11.61
C ALA A 87 -11.88 -8.00 -11.62
N GLY A 88 -12.96 -7.93 -10.81
CA GLY A 88 -13.81 -6.75 -10.69
C GLY A 88 -14.50 -6.30 -11.99
N VAL A 89 -14.59 -7.17 -13.00
CA VAL A 89 -15.07 -6.85 -14.36
C VAL A 89 -16.40 -6.07 -14.39
N PRO A 90 -17.43 -6.45 -13.60
CA PRO A 90 -18.69 -5.71 -13.60
C PRO A 90 -18.58 -4.26 -13.07
N TYR A 91 -17.51 -3.95 -12.33
CA TYR A 91 -17.35 -2.69 -11.59
C TYR A 91 -16.39 -1.71 -12.26
N VAL A 92 -15.68 -2.11 -13.32
CA VAL A 92 -14.64 -1.29 -13.98
C VAL A 92 -15.15 0.08 -14.40
N GLY A 93 -16.32 0.16 -15.04
CA GLY A 93 -16.89 1.44 -15.51
C GLY A 93 -17.19 2.40 -14.35
N LYS A 94 -17.76 1.89 -13.25
CA LYS A 94 -18.04 2.69 -12.05
C LYS A 94 -16.76 3.11 -11.34
N ALA A 95 -15.78 2.21 -11.21
CA ALA A 95 -14.48 2.50 -10.61
C ALA A 95 -13.70 3.55 -11.42
N LYS A 96 -13.75 3.51 -12.76
CA LYS A 96 -13.15 4.57 -13.59
C LYS A 96 -13.81 5.92 -13.33
N ALA A 97 -15.15 5.96 -13.32
CA ALA A 97 -15.90 7.20 -13.08
C ALA A 97 -15.63 7.78 -11.69
N SER A 98 -15.50 6.94 -10.65
CA SER A 98 -15.26 7.39 -9.27
C SER A 98 -13.90 8.09 -9.11
N ILE A 99 -12.89 7.70 -9.89
CA ILE A 99 -11.55 8.30 -9.87
C ILE A 99 -11.31 9.28 -11.05
N GLY A 100 -12.37 9.68 -11.76
CA GLY A 100 -12.31 10.69 -12.82
C GLY A 100 -11.66 10.23 -14.13
N LEU A 101 -11.56 8.93 -14.37
CA LEU A 101 -11.04 8.38 -15.63
C LEU A 101 -12.13 8.27 -16.70
N PRO A 102 -11.77 8.46 -17.99
CA PRO A 102 -12.70 8.28 -19.09
C PRO A 102 -13.06 6.80 -19.30
N ASP A 103 -14.25 6.55 -19.85
CA ASP A 103 -14.75 5.21 -20.15
C ASP A 103 -14.06 4.54 -21.37
N SER A 104 -13.17 5.25 -22.05
CA SER A 104 -12.29 4.66 -23.06
C SER A 104 -11.44 3.55 -22.45
N GLY A 105 -11.25 2.44 -23.18
CA GLY A 105 -10.55 1.24 -22.73
C GLY A 105 -9.18 1.51 -22.09
N TRP A 106 -8.13 1.54 -22.92
CA TRP A 106 -6.76 1.84 -22.49
C TRP A 106 -6.44 3.30 -22.83
N TYR A 107 -6.49 4.19 -21.84
CA TYR A 107 -6.27 5.63 -21.99
C TYR A 107 -5.06 6.09 -21.16
N VAL A 108 -4.24 6.96 -21.75
CA VAL A 108 -3.11 7.63 -21.09
C VAL A 108 -3.24 9.13 -21.40
N SER A 109 -3.27 9.96 -20.36
CA SER A 109 -3.35 11.42 -20.44
C SER A 109 -2.00 12.06 -20.73
#